data_AF-A0A497J1M5-F1
#
_entry.id   AF-A0A497J1M5-F1
#
_cell.length_a   1.000
_cell.length_b   1.000
_cell.length_c   1.000
_cell.angle_alpha   90.00
_cell.angle_beta   90.00
_cell.angle_gamma   90.00
#
_symmetry.space_group_name_H-M   'P 1'
#
loop_
_entity.id
_entity.type
_entity.pdbx_description
1 polymer ?
#
loop_
_entity_poly.entity_id
_entity_poly.type
_entity_poly.pdbx_seq_one_letter_code
_entity_poly.pdbx_strand_id
1 'polypeptide(L)'
;MGGDIRVVAFPIVGSLFSCIFTPCLLFVSLSAVSSFNFERGESKNLKITEAHHEVNNQSHKEPIPSLGYFSPKKPSQKAELNHRSEGSSPYEIGYYYETVALGTLRAWLPSKYTIRRHPRPTHPADLIITRNKDGKEVFVEVKSGRNFKRALAEARKALREGKSQIILFFARDMGPSKPFFLDPDGRWVEATKGRFRLRLSQAFNGGGNGEG
;
A
#
# COMPACT_ATOMS: atom_id res chain seq x y z
N MET A 1 -83.83 -18.83 17.92
CA MET A 1 -82.84 -18.90 19.00
C MET A 1 -81.48 -19.22 18.36
N GLY A 2 -80.69 -18.19 18.08
CA GLY A 2 -79.34 -18.30 17.53
C GLY A 2 -78.50 -17.24 18.22
N GLY A 3 -77.45 -17.67 18.91
CA GLY A 3 -76.69 -16.85 19.85
C GLY A 3 -75.75 -15.87 19.17
N ASP A 4 -75.76 -14.64 19.69
CA ASP A 4 -74.89 -13.54 19.32
C ASP A 4 -73.44 -13.82 19.75
N ILE A 5 -72.52 -13.74 18.80
CA ILE A 5 -71.07 -13.76 19.04
C ILE A 5 -70.61 -12.33 19.32
N ARG A 6 -70.03 -12.11 20.51
CA ARG A 6 -69.41 -10.84 20.90
C ARG A 6 -68.03 -10.71 20.24
N VAL A 7 -67.91 -9.79 19.29
CA VAL A 7 -66.62 -9.33 18.75
C VAL A 7 -66.04 -8.28 19.68
N VAL A 8 -64.87 -8.57 20.24
CA VAL A 8 -64.10 -7.67 21.10
C VAL A 8 -63.29 -6.73 20.22
N ALA A 9 -63.57 -5.43 20.31
CA ALA A 9 -62.80 -4.36 19.68
C ALA A 9 -61.66 -3.92 20.63
N PHE A 10 -60.43 -3.84 20.11
CA PHE A 10 -59.36 -3.04 20.70
C PHE A 10 -58.88 -2.01 19.66
N PRO A 11 -58.92 -0.70 19.96
CA PRO A 11 -58.48 0.35 19.04
C PRO A 11 -56.97 0.59 19.19
N ILE A 12 -56.24 0.61 18.08
CA ILE A 12 -54.93 1.27 18.03
C ILE A 12 -55.07 2.55 17.20
N VAL A 13 -54.97 3.64 17.94
CA VAL A 13 -54.94 5.04 17.57
C VAL A 13 -53.55 5.41 17.04
N GLY A 14 -53.50 6.31 16.06
CA GLY A 14 -52.37 7.21 15.84
C GLY A 14 -51.59 6.97 14.54
N SER A 15 -51.91 7.61 13.41
CA SER A 15 -51.79 9.05 13.09
C SER A 15 -50.56 9.35 12.20
N LEU A 16 -50.88 9.56 10.93
CA LEU A 16 -50.49 10.71 10.08
C LEU A 16 -49.01 11.04 9.89
N PHE A 17 -48.50 10.83 8.66
CA PHE A 17 -47.89 11.92 7.89
C PHE A 17 -48.00 11.63 6.39
N SER A 18 -48.71 12.53 5.71
CA SER A 18 -48.93 12.59 4.27
C SER A 18 -48.47 13.96 3.77
N CYS A 19 -47.48 13.99 2.88
CA CYS A 19 -47.04 15.10 2.02
C CYS A 19 -46.25 14.44 0.87
N ILE A 20 -46.82 14.09 -0.29
CA ILE A 20 -47.18 14.89 -1.47
C ILE A 20 -46.09 15.89 -1.95
N PHE A 21 -45.84 15.85 -3.27
CA PHE A 21 -45.22 16.84 -4.15
C PHE A 21 -43.69 17.05 -4.05
N THR A 22 -42.94 16.60 -5.07
CA THR A 22 -42.24 17.47 -6.05
C THR A 22 -41.54 16.62 -7.14
N PRO A 23 -41.93 16.73 -8.43
CA PRO A 23 -41.07 16.44 -9.57
C PRO A 23 -40.77 17.73 -10.37
N CYS A 24 -39.50 18.08 -10.56
CA CYS A 24 -39.02 19.08 -11.54
C CYS A 24 -37.69 18.54 -12.10
N LEU A 25 -37.65 18.03 -13.33
CA LEU A 25 -37.33 18.76 -14.58
C LEU A 25 -35.96 19.47 -14.49
N LEU A 26 -34.90 18.93 -15.08
CA LEU A 26 -34.45 19.03 -16.50
C LEU A 26 -33.52 20.24 -16.77
N PHE A 27 -32.44 19.95 -17.52
CA PHE A 27 -31.41 20.83 -18.12
C PHE A 27 -30.39 21.44 -17.13
N VAL A 28 -29.07 21.38 -17.35
CA VAL A 28 -28.33 21.82 -18.54
C VAL A 28 -27.07 20.97 -18.76
N SER A 29 -26.87 20.50 -19.99
CA SER A 29 -25.60 20.06 -20.55
C SER A 29 -24.72 21.26 -20.90
N LEU A 30 -23.47 21.32 -20.46
CA LEU A 30 -22.45 22.04 -21.23
C LEU A 30 -21.05 21.43 -21.06
N SER A 31 -20.47 21.19 -22.21
CA SER A 31 -19.17 20.65 -22.53
C SER A 31 -18.02 21.49 -21.94
N ALA A 32 -17.05 20.82 -21.34
CA ALA A 32 -15.68 21.33 -21.26
C ALA A 32 -14.73 20.21 -21.68
N VAL A 33 -14.62 20.03 -22.99
CA VAL A 33 -13.49 19.34 -23.61
C VAL A 33 -12.35 20.34 -23.61
N SER A 34 -11.45 20.22 -22.65
CA SER A 34 -10.20 20.95 -22.64
C SER A 34 -9.35 20.45 -23.80
N SER A 35 -9.45 21.13 -24.94
CA SER A 35 -8.51 21.02 -26.04
C SER A 35 -7.16 21.53 -25.55
N PHE A 36 -6.25 20.62 -25.21
CA PHE A 36 -4.84 20.96 -25.09
C PHE A 36 -4.28 21.01 -26.50
N ASN A 37 -4.26 22.21 -27.07
CA ASN A 37 -3.48 22.50 -28.28
C ASN A 37 -2.00 22.31 -27.91
N PHE A 38 -1.42 21.20 -28.35
CA PHE A 38 0.02 21.04 -28.44
C PHE A 38 0.48 21.79 -29.69
N GLU A 39 0.68 23.09 -29.55
CA GLU A 39 1.42 23.87 -30.55
C GLU A 39 2.84 23.32 -30.61
N ARG A 40 3.12 22.69 -31.75
CA ARG A 40 4.44 22.27 -32.19
C ARG A 40 5.26 23.52 -32.51
N GLY A 41 5.77 24.15 -31.46
CA GLY A 41 6.77 25.19 -31.57
C GLY A 41 8.12 24.57 -31.90
N GLU A 42 8.51 24.66 -33.17
CA GLU A 42 9.90 24.53 -33.61
C GLU A 42 10.77 25.49 -32.79
N SER A 43 11.58 24.94 -31.88
CA SER A 43 12.69 25.70 -31.31
C SER A 43 14.00 25.19 -31.89
N LYS A 44 14.61 26.12 -32.59
CA LYS A 44 15.81 26.06 -33.40
C LYS A 44 16.99 25.54 -32.60
N ASN A 45 17.80 24.73 -33.27
CA ASN A 45 19.24 24.57 -33.11
C ASN A 45 19.88 25.43 -32.01
N LEU A 46 19.93 24.89 -30.79
CA LEU A 46 20.88 25.36 -29.78
C LEU A 46 22.20 24.63 -30.04
N LYS A 47 23.02 25.32 -30.83
CA LYS A 47 24.43 25.06 -31.09
C LYS A 47 25.14 25.04 -29.73
N ILE A 48 25.47 23.85 -29.23
CA ILE A 48 26.37 23.71 -28.07
C ILE A 48 27.77 24.01 -28.60
N THR A 49 28.21 25.25 -28.43
CA THR A 49 29.60 25.65 -28.62
C THR A 49 30.44 24.98 -27.54
N GLU A 50 31.33 24.09 -27.97
CA GLU A 50 32.45 23.58 -27.19
C GLU A 50 33.33 24.76 -26.77
N ALA A 51 33.29 25.12 -25.49
CA ALA A 51 34.32 25.92 -24.87
C ALA A 51 35.35 24.95 -24.29
N HIS A 52 36.38 24.67 -25.09
CA HIS A 52 37.63 24.10 -24.61
C HIS A 52 38.25 25.07 -23.62
N HIS A 53 38.14 24.76 -22.32
CA HIS A 53 38.96 25.39 -21.31
C HIS A 53 40.14 24.47 -21.03
N GLU A 54 41.25 24.74 -21.70
CA GLU A 54 42.57 24.32 -21.24
C GLU A 54 42.83 25.03 -19.91
N VAL A 55 43.01 24.25 -18.84
CA VAL A 55 43.76 24.69 -17.66
C VAL A 55 44.77 23.58 -17.38
N ASN A 56 45.94 23.76 -17.99
CA ASN A 56 47.16 23.13 -17.57
C ASN A 56 47.55 23.73 -16.21
N ASN A 57 47.67 22.91 -15.18
CA ASN A 57 48.53 23.23 -14.05
C ASN A 57 48.98 21.94 -13.36
N GLN A 58 50.19 21.53 -13.73
CA GLN A 58 51.05 20.68 -12.93
C GLN A 58 51.22 21.29 -11.53
N SER A 59 50.93 20.51 -10.49
CA SER A 59 51.54 20.72 -9.19
C SER A 59 51.68 19.39 -8.47
N HIS A 60 52.94 19.01 -8.27
CA HIS A 60 53.38 17.93 -7.41
C HIS A 60 52.74 18.02 -6.02
N LYS A 61 52.17 16.90 -5.54
CA LYS A 61 52.07 16.55 -4.12
C LYS A 61 51.74 15.05 -3.99
N GLU A 62 52.74 14.33 -3.48
CA GLU A 62 52.76 13.07 -2.70
C GLU A 62 51.72 11.95 -2.95
N PRO A 63 52.16 10.67 -3.01
CA PRO A 63 51.26 9.53 -3.16
C PRO A 63 50.44 9.31 -1.87
N ILE A 64 49.13 9.51 -1.99
CA ILE A 64 48.15 9.04 -1.01
C ILE A 64 48.11 7.50 -1.09
N PRO A 65 48.24 6.75 0.03
CA PRO A 65 48.10 5.30 0.02
C PRO A 65 46.70 4.92 -0.46
N SER A 66 46.63 4.02 -1.44
CA SER A 66 45.39 3.49 -2.01
C SER A 66 44.60 2.74 -0.94
N LEU A 67 43.67 3.42 -0.26
CA LEU A 67 42.55 2.74 0.38
C LEU A 67 41.74 2.08 -0.74
N GLY A 68 41.66 0.75 -0.70
CA GLY A 68 40.91 -0.05 -1.66
C GLY A 68 39.48 0.48 -1.79
N TYR A 69 39.21 1.16 -2.90
CA TYR A 69 37.86 1.43 -3.37
C TYR A 69 37.23 0.08 -3.69
N PHE A 70 36.50 -0.48 -2.72
CA PHE A 70 35.45 -1.44 -3.02
C PHE A 70 34.40 -0.71 -3.83
N SER A 71 34.56 -0.77 -5.15
CA SER A 71 33.44 -0.60 -6.06
C SER A 71 32.34 -1.55 -5.60
N PRO A 72 31.14 -1.07 -5.22
CA PRO A 72 30.04 -1.98 -4.98
C PRO A 72 29.77 -2.66 -6.32
N LYS A 73 30.19 -3.93 -6.44
CA LYS A 73 29.78 -4.78 -7.55
C LYS A 73 28.26 -4.66 -7.60
N LYS A 74 27.73 -4.22 -8.75
CA LYS A 74 26.31 -4.43 -9.08
C LYS A 74 25.94 -5.83 -8.60
N PRO A 75 24.92 -6.01 -7.76
CA PRO A 75 24.52 -7.35 -7.35
C PRO A 75 24.31 -8.15 -8.62
N SER A 76 25.12 -9.19 -8.80
CA SER A 76 24.95 -10.08 -9.95
C SER A 76 23.54 -10.64 -9.83
N GLN A 77 22.80 -10.65 -10.93
CA GLN A 77 21.46 -11.27 -11.02
C GLN A 77 21.45 -12.75 -10.59
N LYS A 78 22.62 -13.36 -10.34
CA LYS A 78 22.79 -14.69 -9.76
C LYS A 78 22.61 -14.75 -8.24
N ALA A 79 22.60 -13.64 -7.50
CA ALA A 79 22.27 -13.64 -6.07
C ALA A 79 20.75 -13.70 -5.81
N GLU A 80 19.92 -13.47 -6.83
CA GLU A 80 18.46 -13.43 -6.72
C GLU A 80 17.77 -14.80 -6.97
N LEU A 81 18.53 -15.86 -7.25
CA LEU A 81 17.98 -17.13 -7.78
C LEU A 81 18.29 -18.41 -7.00
N ASN A 82 18.92 -18.34 -5.82
CA ASN A 82 19.30 -19.53 -5.03
C ASN A 82 18.45 -19.82 -3.78
N HIS A 83 17.36 -19.09 -3.52
CA HIS A 83 16.40 -19.44 -2.45
C HIS A 83 15.24 -20.35 -2.93
N ARG A 84 15.51 -21.15 -3.98
CA ARG A 84 14.61 -22.19 -4.52
C ARG A 84 14.85 -23.57 -3.92
N SER A 85 15.63 -23.71 -2.85
CA SER A 85 15.79 -25.02 -2.20
C SER A 85 14.49 -25.42 -1.51
N GLU A 86 13.93 -26.56 -1.92
CA GLU A 86 12.73 -27.19 -1.35
C GLU A 86 12.90 -27.68 0.11
N GLY A 87 13.85 -27.11 0.86
CA GLY A 87 14.19 -27.49 2.23
C GLY A 87 14.09 -26.36 3.28
N SER A 88 13.72 -25.13 2.89
CA SER A 88 13.51 -24.05 3.88
C SER A 88 12.26 -24.27 4.71
N SER A 89 12.36 -24.11 6.02
CA SER A 89 11.21 -24.22 6.91
C SER A 89 10.17 -23.11 6.60
N PRO A 90 8.87 -23.34 6.87
CA PRO A 90 7.86 -22.29 6.72
C PRO A 90 8.20 -21.01 7.48
N TYR A 91 8.89 -21.14 8.62
CA TYR A 91 9.34 -20.03 9.45
C TYR A 91 10.42 -19.19 8.75
N GLU A 92 11.46 -19.83 8.19
CA GLU A 92 12.51 -19.13 7.44
C GLU A 92 11.95 -18.39 6.22
N ILE A 93 10.99 -19.01 5.53
CA ILE A 93 10.30 -18.40 4.40
C ILE A 93 9.52 -17.16 4.87
N GLY A 94 8.74 -17.29 5.95
CA GLY A 94 8.01 -16.16 6.54
C GLY A 94 8.95 -15.00 6.89
N TYR A 95 10.01 -15.28 7.63
CA TYR A 95 11.01 -14.31 8.05
C TYR A 95 11.71 -13.61 6.86
N TYR A 96 12.00 -14.35 5.78
CA TYR A 96 12.54 -13.77 4.56
C TYR A 96 11.59 -12.72 3.96
N TYR A 97 10.32 -13.06 3.76
CA TYR A 97 9.35 -12.13 3.17
C TYR A 97 9.01 -10.96 4.09
N GLU A 98 9.02 -11.16 5.40
CA GLU A 98 8.95 -10.08 6.38
C GLU A 98 10.14 -9.11 6.23
N THR A 99 11.35 -9.63 6.03
CA THR A 99 12.56 -8.82 5.80
C THR A 99 12.44 -8.00 4.51
N VAL A 100 11.98 -8.62 3.43
CA VAL A 100 11.75 -7.95 2.14
C VAL A 100 10.67 -6.86 2.29
N ALA A 101 9.58 -7.16 2.98
CA ALA A 101 8.53 -6.19 3.29
C ALA A 101 9.07 -5.00 4.08
N LEU A 102 9.82 -5.24 5.15
CA LEU A 102 10.41 -4.20 5.98
C LEU A 102 11.31 -3.27 5.15
N GLY A 103 12.19 -3.82 4.32
CA GLY A 103 13.06 -3.03 3.44
C GLY A 103 12.26 -2.20 2.43
N THR A 104 11.27 -2.82 1.78
CA THR A 104 10.41 -2.17 0.78
C THR A 104 9.61 -1.03 1.39
N LEU A 105 8.91 -1.30 2.49
CA LEU A 105 8.07 -0.31 3.16
C LEU A 105 8.92 0.83 3.74
N ARG A 106 10.08 0.53 4.34
CA ARG A 106 11.01 1.55 4.85
C ARG A 106 11.48 2.51 3.73
N ALA A 107 11.77 2.01 2.54
CA ALA A 107 12.17 2.85 1.40
C ALA A 107 11.01 3.75 0.88
N TRP A 108 9.76 3.35 1.09
CA TRP A 108 8.58 4.11 0.68
C TRP A 108 8.05 5.06 1.76
N LEU A 109 8.43 4.80 3.01
CA LEU A 109 7.93 5.47 4.20
C LEU A 109 8.43 6.93 4.28
N PRO A 110 7.55 7.91 4.50
CA PRO A 110 7.98 9.27 4.84
C PRO A 110 8.75 9.32 6.17
N SER A 111 9.70 10.24 6.30
CA SER A 111 10.56 10.40 7.50
C SER A 111 9.83 10.69 8.81
N LYS A 112 8.58 11.18 8.75
CA LYS A 112 7.72 11.39 9.93
C LYS A 112 7.20 10.10 10.57
N TYR A 113 7.49 8.95 9.98
CA TYR A 113 7.16 7.63 10.51
C TYR A 113 8.42 6.79 10.65
N THR A 114 8.34 5.80 11.53
CA THR A 114 9.35 4.75 11.70
C THR A 114 8.69 3.38 11.47
N ILE A 115 9.47 2.38 11.06
CA ILE A 115 8.99 1.02 10.87
C ILE A 115 9.97 0.01 11.49
N ARG A 116 9.41 -0.92 12.25
CA ARG A 116 10.13 -1.99 12.96
C ARG A 116 9.35 -3.30 12.89
N ARG A 117 10.03 -4.39 13.22
CA ARG A 117 9.36 -5.68 13.46
C ARG A 117 8.55 -5.65 14.74
N HIS A 118 7.50 -6.44 14.77
CA HIS A 118 6.77 -6.69 15.99
C HIS A 118 7.65 -7.50 16.96
N PRO A 119 7.78 -7.10 18.24
CA PRO A 119 8.68 -7.75 19.19
C PRO A 119 8.19 -9.13 19.64
N ARG A 120 6.91 -9.43 19.44
CA ARG A 120 6.30 -10.72 19.79
C ARG A 120 6.01 -11.51 18.51
N PRO A 121 6.64 -12.67 18.30
CA PRO A 121 6.40 -13.51 17.12
C PRO A 121 5.02 -14.19 17.11
N THR A 122 4.33 -14.21 18.25
CA THR A 122 2.95 -14.71 18.38
C THR A 122 1.90 -13.65 18.06
N HIS A 123 2.32 -12.39 17.86
CA HIS A 123 1.39 -11.33 17.52
C HIS A 123 0.93 -11.51 16.06
N PRO A 124 -0.35 -11.27 15.76
CA PRO A 124 -0.92 -11.35 14.40
C PRO A 124 -0.49 -10.22 13.44
N ALA A 125 0.56 -9.49 13.78
CA ALA A 125 1.12 -8.43 12.95
C ALA A 125 2.63 -8.59 12.98
N ASP A 126 3.23 -8.66 11.80
CA ASP A 126 4.67 -8.83 11.66
C ASP A 126 5.44 -7.52 11.81
N LEU A 127 4.88 -6.40 11.33
CA LEU A 127 5.54 -5.09 11.36
C LEU A 127 4.67 -4.02 12.02
N ILE A 128 5.32 -3.04 12.62
CA ILE A 128 4.70 -1.88 13.24
C ILE A 128 5.25 -0.62 12.58
N ILE A 129 4.34 0.23 12.10
CA ILE A 129 4.65 1.59 11.65
C ILE A 129 4.20 2.57 12.71
N THR A 130 5.13 3.37 13.23
CA THR A 130 4.86 4.36 14.28
C THR A 130 4.95 5.76 13.72
N ARG A 131 4.00 6.64 14.03
CA ARG A 131 4.07 8.07 13.72
C ARG A 131 4.88 8.79 14.78
N ASN A 132 5.98 9.42 14.37
CA ASN A 132 6.98 9.96 15.31
C ASN A 132 6.43 11.12 16.16
N LYS A 133 5.43 11.85 15.67
CA LYS A 133 4.85 13.02 16.37
C LYS A 133 4.10 12.62 17.64
N ASP A 134 3.33 11.53 17.60
CA ASP A 134 2.35 11.19 18.64
C ASP A 134 2.37 9.71 19.05
N GLY A 135 3.33 8.93 18.54
CA GLY A 135 3.51 7.54 18.89
C GLY A 135 2.41 6.60 18.39
N LYS A 136 1.44 7.08 17.59
CA LYS A 136 0.38 6.20 17.06
C LYS A 136 0.99 5.10 16.20
N GLU A 137 0.46 3.89 16.34
CA GLU A 137 0.94 2.70 15.65
C GLU A 137 -0.09 2.21 14.62
N VAL A 138 0.42 1.70 13.50
CA VAL A 138 -0.33 0.95 12.48
C VAL A 138 0.36 -0.40 12.32
N PHE A 139 -0.43 -1.46 12.39
CA PHE A 139 0.03 -2.84 12.29
C PHE A 139 -0.05 -3.31 10.84
N VAL A 140 1.02 -3.97 10.40
CA VAL A 140 1.13 -4.54 9.07
C VAL A 140 1.37 -6.04 9.19
N GLU A 141 0.52 -6.82 8.56
CA GLU A 141 0.69 -8.26 8.43
C GLU A 141 1.28 -8.63 7.08
N VAL A 142 2.22 -9.58 7.07
CA VAL A 142 2.94 -10.03 5.88
C VAL A 142 2.67 -11.53 5.65
N LYS A 143 2.01 -11.85 4.55
CA LYS A 143 1.79 -13.25 4.13
C LYS A 143 2.64 -13.61 2.92
N SER A 144 2.97 -14.90 2.79
CA SER A 144 3.59 -15.42 1.57
C SER A 144 2.97 -16.76 1.18
N GLY A 145 2.92 -17.05 -0.12
CA GLY A 145 2.40 -18.31 -0.65
C GLY A 145 3.18 -18.77 -1.86
N ARG A 146 3.27 -20.08 -2.10
CA ARG A 146 3.99 -20.64 -3.26
C ARG A 146 3.47 -20.04 -4.58
N ASN A 147 2.16 -19.96 -4.69
CA ASN A 147 1.48 -19.36 -5.83
C ASN A 147 0.55 -18.23 -5.37
N PHE A 148 0.10 -17.45 -6.34
CA PHE A 148 -0.78 -16.31 -6.10
C PHE A 148 -2.06 -16.68 -5.34
N LYS A 149 -2.75 -17.75 -5.75
CA LYS A 149 -4.00 -18.21 -5.12
C LYS A 149 -3.83 -18.52 -3.64
N ARG A 150 -2.75 -19.23 -3.28
CA ARG A 150 -2.44 -19.57 -1.88
C ARG A 150 -2.05 -18.34 -1.08
N ALA A 151 -1.21 -17.46 -1.64
CA ALA A 151 -0.82 -16.22 -0.96
C ALA A 151 -2.03 -15.32 -0.66
N LEU A 152 -2.95 -15.20 -1.64
CA LEU A 152 -4.19 -14.44 -1.47
C LEU A 152 -5.13 -15.08 -0.43
N ALA A 153 -5.22 -16.42 -0.38
CA ALA A 153 -6.02 -17.11 0.62
C ALA A 153 -5.54 -16.84 2.05
N GLU A 154 -4.22 -16.89 2.29
CA GLU A 154 -3.61 -16.54 3.58
C GLU A 154 -3.83 -15.07 3.93
N ALA A 155 -3.68 -14.16 2.95
CA ALA A 155 -3.94 -12.73 3.15
C ALA A 155 -5.42 -12.49 3.55
N ARG A 156 -6.37 -13.15 2.89
CA ARG A 156 -7.81 -13.06 3.22
C ARG A 156 -8.13 -13.65 4.58
N LYS A 157 -7.40 -14.69 5.01
CA LYS A 157 -7.51 -15.22 6.36
C LYS A 157 -7.08 -14.18 7.38
N ALA A 158 -5.93 -13.54 7.18
CA ALA A 158 -5.46 -12.45 8.04
C ALA A 158 -6.45 -11.26 8.09
N LEU A 159 -7.11 -10.94 6.97
CA LEU A 159 -8.14 -9.90 6.92
C LEU A 159 -9.33 -10.22 7.83
N ARG A 160 -9.81 -11.46 7.80
CA ARG A 160 -10.91 -11.91 8.67
C ARG A 160 -10.54 -11.90 10.15
N GLU A 161 -9.26 -12.08 10.47
CA GLU A 161 -8.77 -12.04 11.85
C GLU A 161 -8.75 -10.60 12.41
N GLY A 162 -8.86 -9.57 11.55
CA GLY A 162 -9.13 -8.18 11.94
C GLY A 162 -8.03 -7.49 12.76
N LYS A 163 -6.85 -8.11 12.84
CA LYS A 163 -5.78 -7.72 13.77
C LYS A 163 -4.73 -6.77 13.19
N SER A 164 -4.76 -6.53 11.88
CA SER A 164 -3.80 -5.69 11.16
C SER A 164 -4.53 -4.76 10.19
N GLN A 165 -4.19 -3.47 10.19
CA GLN A 165 -4.83 -2.47 9.33
C GLN A 165 -4.30 -2.53 7.88
N ILE A 166 -3.08 -3.03 7.70
CA ILE A 166 -2.48 -3.22 6.37
C ILE A 166 -2.08 -4.69 6.23
N ILE A 167 -2.53 -5.32 5.15
CA ILE A 167 -2.12 -6.68 4.80
C ILE A 167 -1.35 -6.63 3.49
N LEU A 168 -0.10 -7.08 3.56
CA LEU A 168 0.81 -7.23 2.44
C LEU A 168 1.01 -8.72 2.18
N PHE A 169 1.03 -9.14 0.92
CA PHE A 169 1.33 -10.53 0.60
C PHE A 169 2.23 -10.69 -0.63
N PHE A 170 2.97 -11.79 -0.64
CA PHE A 170 3.90 -12.16 -1.70
C PHE A 170 3.51 -13.49 -2.34
N ALA A 171 3.35 -13.47 -3.66
CA ALA A 171 3.21 -14.65 -4.47
C ALA A 171 4.59 -15.04 -5.02
N ARG A 172 5.17 -16.14 -4.53
CA ARG A 172 6.58 -16.48 -4.79
C ARG A 172 6.88 -16.77 -6.26
N ASP A 173 5.92 -17.32 -6.99
CA ASP A 173 5.96 -17.55 -8.43
C ASP A 173 6.01 -16.25 -9.26
N MET A 174 5.47 -15.15 -8.72
CA MET A 174 5.50 -13.83 -9.35
C MET A 174 6.84 -13.09 -9.13
N GLY A 175 7.72 -13.65 -8.30
CA GLY A 175 9.01 -13.09 -7.91
C GLY A 175 9.01 -12.51 -6.48
N PRO A 176 10.16 -12.56 -5.78
CA PRO A 176 10.23 -12.17 -4.37
C PRO A 176 10.07 -10.66 -4.14
N SER A 177 10.27 -9.84 -5.17
CA SER A 177 10.24 -8.38 -5.12
C SER A 177 8.89 -7.76 -5.48
N LYS A 178 7.85 -8.58 -5.72
CA LYS A 178 6.51 -8.10 -6.13
C LYS A 178 5.47 -8.33 -5.03
N PRO A 179 5.30 -7.36 -4.10
CA PRO A 179 4.23 -7.42 -3.12
C PRO A 179 2.87 -6.99 -3.69
N PHE A 180 1.82 -7.44 -3.00
CA PHE A 180 0.44 -7.04 -3.23
C PHE A 180 -0.18 -6.59 -1.92
N PHE A 181 -1.04 -5.59 -1.98
CA PHE A 181 -1.86 -5.21 -0.84
C PHE A 181 -3.26 -5.84 -0.95
N LEU A 182 -3.85 -6.22 0.18
CA LEU A 182 -5.23 -6.71 0.25
C LEU A 182 -6.16 -5.65 0.84
N ASP A 183 -7.09 -5.13 0.04
CA ASP A 183 -8.05 -4.09 0.46
C ASP A 183 -9.06 -4.64 1.47
N PRO A 184 -9.73 -3.79 2.27
CA PRO A 184 -10.73 -4.21 3.26
C PRO A 184 -11.91 -4.99 2.67
N ASP A 185 -12.22 -4.77 1.40
CA ASP A 185 -13.26 -5.49 0.65
C ASP A 185 -12.77 -6.86 0.10
N GLY A 186 -11.53 -7.26 0.41
CA GLY A 186 -10.94 -8.52 -0.01
C GLY A 186 -10.45 -8.54 -1.47
N ARG A 187 -10.48 -7.40 -2.18
CA ARG A 187 -9.79 -7.22 -3.46
C ARG A 187 -8.29 -7.03 -3.22
N TRP A 188 -7.49 -7.40 -4.21
CA TRP A 188 -6.05 -7.27 -4.15
C TRP A 188 -5.56 -6.29 -5.22
N VAL A 189 -4.44 -5.65 -4.93
CA VAL A 189 -3.81 -4.69 -5.81
C VAL A 189 -2.30 -4.80 -5.71
N GLU A 190 -1.58 -4.56 -6.80
CA GLU A 190 -0.11 -4.51 -6.76
C GLU A 190 0.36 -3.41 -5.81
N ALA A 191 1.36 -3.71 -4.99
CA ALA A 191 1.88 -2.77 -4.03
C ALA A 191 2.83 -1.77 -4.69
N THR A 192 2.51 -0.48 -4.58
CA THR A 192 3.35 0.61 -5.05
C THR A 192 3.52 1.65 -3.94
N LYS A 193 4.57 2.48 -4.04
CA LYS A 193 4.80 3.60 -3.11
C LYS A 193 3.58 4.52 -2.98
N GLY A 194 2.88 4.80 -4.08
CA GLY A 194 1.67 5.63 -4.09
C GLY A 194 0.52 4.99 -3.32
N ARG A 195 0.21 3.72 -3.61
CA ARG A 195 -0.86 2.98 -2.91
C ARG A 195 -0.54 2.77 -1.43
N PHE A 196 0.73 2.50 -1.10
CA PHE A 196 1.16 2.39 0.27
C PHE A 196 0.89 3.66 1.08
N ARG A 197 1.23 4.83 0.52
CA ARG A 197 0.98 6.12 1.18
C ARG A 197 -0.50 6.39 1.40
N LEU A 198 -1.35 6.06 0.42
CA LEU A 198 -2.79 6.18 0.53
C LEU A 198 -3.31 5.31 1.69
N ARG A 199 -2.92 4.04 1.71
CA ARG A 199 -3.32 3.11 2.77
C ARG A 199 -2.80 3.49 4.15
N LEU A 200 -1.57 3.98 4.23
CA LEU A 200 -1.00 4.43 5.49
C LEU A 200 -1.79 5.62 6.05
N SER A 201 -2.18 6.57 5.20
CA SER A 201 -3.05 7.68 5.59
C SER A 201 -4.41 7.17 6.09
N GLN A 202 -5.03 6.24 5.36
CA GLN A 202 -6.30 5.63 5.75
C GLN A 202 -6.18 4.86 7.07
N ALA A 203 -5.10 4.12 7.31
CA ALA A 203 -4.90 3.39 8.55
C ALA A 203 -4.76 4.33 9.77
N PHE A 204 -4.12 5.50 9.60
CA PHE A 204 -3.96 6.48 10.68
C PHE A 204 -5.16 7.41 10.88
N ASN A 205 -5.94 7.67 9.83
CA ASN A 205 -7.00 8.68 9.84
C ASN A 205 -8.42 8.11 9.68
N GLY A 206 -8.54 6.91 9.11
CA GLY A 206 -9.80 6.23 8.80
C GLY A 206 -10.26 5.23 9.86
N GLY A 207 -9.61 5.19 11.03
CA GLY A 207 -10.04 4.39 12.20
C GLY A 207 -11.24 4.98 12.94
N GLY A 208 -12.18 5.59 12.24
CA GLY A 208 -13.49 5.97 12.76
C GLY A 208 -14.53 4.94 12.31
N ASN A 209 -14.63 3.83 13.04
CA ASN A 209 -15.79 2.94 13.09
C ASN A 209 -15.54 1.93 14.21
N GLY A 210 -16.17 2.11 15.38
CA GLY A 210 -16.10 1.10 16.44
C GLY A 210 -16.70 1.41 17.81
N GLU A 211 -16.79 2.66 18.27
CA GLU A 211 -17.51 3.00 19.53
C GLU A 211 -18.17 4.38 19.41
N GLY A 212 -19.50 4.36 19.35
CA GLY A 212 -20.44 5.47 19.36
C GLY A 212 -21.84 4.91 19.56
#